data_AF-A0A3F3A2G2-F1
#
_entry.id   AF-A0A3F3A2G2-F1
#
_cell.length_a   1.000
_cell.length_b   1.000
_cell.length_c   1.000
_cell.angle_alpha   90.00
_cell.angle_beta   90.00
_cell.angle_gamma   90.00
#
_symmetry.space_group_name_H-M   'P 1'
#
loop_
_entity.id
_entity.type
_entity.pdbx_description
1 polymer ?
#
loop_
_entity_poly.entity_id
_entity_poly.type
_entity_poly.pdbx_seq_one_letter_code
_entity_poly.pdbx_strand_id
1 'polypeptide(L)'
;MVAEKKLILTKDEGLKLMSLEEVYFKFEKFLYKLIQSWKRKFEQEDLFQVAFLGMTKAFTAYNADKNILFMTYLAAVVNNELRIFNRKEEKHLDVDSLDKPILNQKQDNENLSLIDLISDKTNYEDRSIFNVTCKEIAAIIENLNERDKKIIKEFYFNNKTQKQIGEEIGLKQSYISRILKKIPNTIKNKYEGENEMFTKEPKITKEQLMKEAKMLGIGKEAIVAISRKYGLAESTINSYLRRYGIKNKLNNIKSAETRNSSNKENNKGIKEASKPNKILQPLVLRGKVMEYRVQENSFSIKNITGTTNLVLNANEIDDFIKELKALKEVM
;
A
#
# COMPACT_ATOMS: atom_id res chain seq x y z
N MET A 1 -46.24 16.13 -39.62
CA MET A 1 -44.84 16.51 -39.92
C MET A 1 -44.41 15.72 -41.13
N VAL A 2 -44.05 16.38 -42.24
CA VAL A 2 -43.56 15.68 -43.43
C VAL A 2 -42.21 15.06 -43.07
N ALA A 3 -42.06 13.75 -43.22
CA ALA A 3 -40.81 13.06 -42.97
C ALA A 3 -39.70 13.69 -43.83
N GLU A 4 -38.65 14.22 -43.21
CA GLU A 4 -37.54 14.84 -43.90
C GLU A 4 -36.89 13.81 -44.83
N LYS A 5 -36.98 14.05 -46.15
CA LYS A 5 -36.36 13.19 -47.16
C LYS A 5 -35.11 13.84 -47.72
N LYS A 6 -34.10 13.03 -48.03
CA LYS A 6 -32.82 13.49 -48.57
C LYS A 6 -32.41 12.70 -49.79
N LEU A 7 -31.63 13.34 -50.66
CA LEU A 7 -31.02 12.68 -51.80
C LEU A 7 -29.85 11.81 -51.31
N ILE A 8 -29.97 10.51 -51.54
CA ILE A 8 -29.01 9.49 -51.14
C ILE A 8 -28.47 8.84 -52.40
N LEU A 9 -27.15 8.91 -52.61
CA LEU A 9 -26.49 8.21 -53.71
C LEU A 9 -26.17 6.78 -53.28
N THR A 10 -26.75 5.81 -53.99
CA THR A 10 -26.48 4.38 -53.79
C THR A 10 -25.89 3.76 -55.05
N LYS A 11 -25.13 2.68 -54.88
CA LYS A 11 -24.44 2.01 -56.00
C LYS A 11 -25.43 1.38 -56.99
N ASP A 12 -26.54 0.86 -56.48
CA ASP A 12 -27.48 0.05 -57.28
C ASP A 12 -28.59 0.89 -57.94
N GLU A 13 -29.05 1.96 -57.28
CA GLU A 13 -30.20 2.76 -57.73
C GLU A 13 -29.82 4.20 -58.10
N GLY A 14 -28.55 4.59 -57.98
CA GLY A 14 -28.13 5.98 -58.19
C GLY A 14 -28.68 6.93 -57.12
N LEU A 15 -29.06 8.14 -57.53
CA LEU A 15 -29.56 9.20 -56.65
C LEU A 15 -31.05 8.99 -56.36
N LYS A 16 -31.42 8.79 -55.10
CA LYS A 16 -32.82 8.56 -54.69
C LYS A 16 -33.21 9.44 -53.52
N LEU A 17 -34.41 10.00 -53.56
CA LEU A 17 -34.98 10.75 -52.44
C LEU A 17 -35.53 9.76 -51.41
N MET A 18 -34.91 9.67 -50.23
CA MET A 18 -35.23 8.67 -49.21
C MET A 18 -35.49 9.32 -47.85
N SER A 19 -36.43 8.77 -47.07
CA SER A 19 -36.61 9.09 -45.64
C SER A 19 -35.58 8.35 -44.78
N LEU A 20 -35.44 8.76 -43.51
CA LEU A 20 -34.58 8.06 -42.55
C LEU A 20 -35.00 6.59 -42.35
N GLU A 21 -36.30 6.30 -42.34
CA GLU A 21 -36.83 4.93 -42.22
C GLU A 21 -36.48 4.07 -43.44
N GLU A 22 -36.63 4.63 -44.66
CA GLU A 22 -36.25 3.94 -45.89
C GLU A 22 -34.72 3.65 -45.92
N VAL A 23 -33.92 4.58 -45.42
CA VAL A 23 -32.47 4.41 -45.26
C VAL A 23 -32.17 3.32 -44.21
N TYR A 24 -32.87 3.32 -43.08
CA TYR A 24 -32.72 2.28 -42.06
C TYR A 24 -32.92 0.89 -42.64
N PHE A 25 -34.07 0.62 -43.26
CA PHE A 25 -34.37 -0.71 -43.80
C PHE A 25 -33.38 -1.14 -44.89
N LYS A 26 -32.86 -0.18 -45.68
CA LYS A 26 -31.86 -0.49 -46.72
C LYS A 26 -30.48 -0.83 -46.15
N PHE A 27 -30.06 -0.16 -45.07
CA PHE A 27 -28.71 -0.30 -44.52
C PHE A 27 -28.62 -1.07 -43.19
N GLU A 28 -29.73 -1.57 -42.64
CA GLU A 28 -29.79 -2.31 -41.38
C GLU A 28 -28.76 -3.46 -41.33
N LYS A 29 -28.76 -4.34 -42.34
CA LYS A 29 -27.78 -5.45 -42.45
C LYS A 29 -26.34 -4.95 -42.51
N PHE A 30 -26.12 -3.79 -43.10
CA PHE A 30 -24.80 -3.17 -43.17
C PHE A 30 -24.37 -2.63 -41.79
N LEU A 31 -25.27 -2.03 -41.01
CA LEU A 31 -24.99 -1.63 -39.63
C LEU A 31 -24.57 -2.83 -38.78
N TYR A 32 -25.28 -3.95 -38.87
CA TYR A 32 -24.89 -5.20 -38.18
C TYR A 32 -23.50 -5.68 -38.56
N LYS A 33 -23.11 -5.52 -39.83
CA LYS A 33 -21.76 -5.85 -40.30
C LYS A 33 -20.69 -4.92 -39.73
N LEU A 34 -20.97 -3.61 -39.60
CA LEU A 34 -20.04 -2.64 -39.01
C LEU A 34 -19.78 -2.92 -37.53
N ILE A 35 -20.82 -3.28 -36.77
CA ILE A 35 -20.68 -3.55 -35.32
C ILE A 35 -20.07 -4.91 -35.01
N GLN A 36 -20.03 -5.85 -35.95
CA GLN A 36 -19.58 -7.23 -35.71
C GLN A 36 -18.17 -7.31 -35.10
N SER A 37 -17.26 -6.42 -35.51
CA SER A 37 -15.88 -6.37 -34.97
C SER A 37 -15.81 -5.93 -33.50
N TRP A 38 -16.88 -5.33 -32.97
CA TRP A 38 -16.95 -4.76 -31.63
C TRP A 38 -17.68 -5.66 -30.62
N LYS A 39 -18.38 -6.71 -31.08
CA LYS A 39 -19.16 -7.64 -30.25
C LYS A 39 -18.37 -8.37 -29.17
N ARG A 40 -17.05 -8.46 -29.30
CA ARG A 40 -16.20 -9.10 -28.28
C ARG A 40 -16.19 -8.31 -26.96
N LYS A 41 -16.46 -7.01 -27.02
CA LYS A 41 -16.33 -6.09 -25.88
C LYS A 41 -17.66 -5.58 -25.34
N PHE A 42 -18.68 -5.51 -26.19
CA PHE A 42 -19.94 -4.83 -25.87
C PHE A 42 -21.12 -5.64 -26.38
N GLU A 43 -22.26 -5.49 -25.70
CA GLU A 43 -23.52 -6.11 -26.10
C GLU A 43 -23.99 -5.61 -27.46
N GLN A 44 -24.64 -6.50 -28.21
CA GLN A 44 -25.04 -6.21 -29.58
C GLN A 44 -26.07 -5.08 -29.65
N GLU A 45 -27.00 -5.02 -28.69
CA GLU A 45 -28.05 -3.99 -28.64
C GLU A 45 -27.45 -2.60 -28.44
N ASP A 46 -26.52 -2.44 -27.52
CA ASP A 46 -25.83 -1.17 -27.25
C ASP A 46 -25.05 -0.70 -28.49
N LEU A 47 -24.28 -1.61 -29.09
CA LEU A 47 -23.55 -1.31 -30.32
C LEU A 47 -24.48 -0.89 -31.46
N PHE A 48 -25.64 -1.54 -31.58
CA PHE A 48 -26.61 -1.21 -32.60
C PHE A 48 -27.25 0.16 -32.37
N GLN A 49 -27.55 0.52 -31.12
CA GLN A 49 -28.04 1.86 -30.77
C GLN A 49 -27.01 2.95 -31.15
N VAL A 50 -25.72 2.72 -30.88
CA VAL A 50 -24.64 3.65 -31.29
C VAL A 50 -24.53 3.73 -32.81
N ALA A 51 -24.62 2.60 -33.51
CA ALA A 51 -24.60 2.58 -34.97
C ALA A 51 -25.81 3.30 -35.58
N PHE A 52 -26.99 3.15 -34.99
CA PHE A 52 -28.20 3.87 -35.40
C PHE A 52 -28.03 5.38 -35.21
N LEU A 53 -27.49 5.84 -34.07
CA LEU A 53 -27.15 7.25 -33.86
C LEU A 53 -26.14 7.76 -34.90
N GLY A 54 -25.14 6.96 -35.27
CA GLY A 54 -24.22 7.29 -36.36
C GLY A 54 -24.92 7.40 -37.71
N MET A 55 -25.90 6.54 -37.99
CA MET A 55 -26.70 6.59 -39.20
C MET A 55 -27.58 7.84 -39.26
N THR A 56 -28.22 8.23 -38.16
CA THR A 56 -29.04 9.46 -38.14
C THR A 56 -28.18 10.70 -38.38
N LYS A 57 -26.99 10.77 -37.77
CA LYS A 57 -26.00 11.82 -38.03
C LYS A 57 -25.51 11.81 -39.49
N ALA A 58 -25.25 10.62 -40.04
CA ALA A 58 -24.85 10.49 -41.43
C ALA A 58 -25.96 10.98 -42.37
N PHE A 59 -27.22 10.61 -42.13
CA PHE A 59 -28.37 11.06 -42.90
C PHE A 59 -28.52 12.58 -42.85
N THR A 60 -28.48 13.18 -41.66
CA THR A 60 -28.66 14.64 -41.49
C THR A 60 -27.50 15.47 -42.05
N ALA A 61 -26.28 14.93 -42.12
CA ALA A 61 -25.12 15.67 -42.64
C ALA A 61 -24.72 15.31 -44.09
N TYR A 62 -25.32 14.26 -44.67
CA TYR A 62 -24.96 13.80 -46.01
C TYR A 62 -25.28 14.84 -47.09
N ASN A 63 -24.35 14.98 -48.04
CA ASN A 63 -24.49 15.81 -49.22
C ASN A 63 -24.15 14.96 -50.47
N ALA A 64 -25.13 14.80 -51.35
CA ALA A 64 -25.01 14.01 -52.58
C ALA A 64 -24.12 14.66 -53.65
N ASP A 65 -23.96 15.99 -53.64
CA ASP A 65 -23.15 16.75 -54.61
C ASP A 65 -21.66 16.38 -54.53
N LYS A 66 -21.22 15.83 -53.39
CA LYS A 66 -19.85 15.34 -53.20
C LYS A 66 -19.57 14.06 -53.99
N ASN A 67 -20.58 13.47 -54.64
CA ASN A 67 -20.48 12.25 -55.46
C ASN A 67 -19.82 11.06 -54.72
N ILE A 68 -20.03 10.97 -53.40
CA ILE A 68 -19.56 9.86 -52.57
C ILE A 68 -20.77 8.99 -52.24
N LEU A 69 -20.66 7.67 -52.42
CA LEU A 69 -21.71 6.73 -52.04
C LEU A 69 -22.08 6.88 -50.56
N PHE A 70 -23.37 6.90 -50.26
CA PHE A 70 -23.85 7.04 -48.88
C PHE A 70 -23.30 5.93 -47.97
N MET A 71 -23.17 4.69 -48.48
CA MET A 71 -22.59 3.57 -47.74
C MET A 71 -21.17 3.88 -47.23
N THR A 72 -20.35 4.54 -48.04
CA THR A 72 -18.97 4.92 -47.69
C THR A 72 -18.96 5.98 -46.60
N TYR A 73 -19.81 7.00 -46.74
CA TYR A 73 -19.94 8.05 -45.73
C TYR A 73 -20.51 7.51 -44.41
N LEU A 74 -21.56 6.71 -44.49
CA LEU A 74 -22.20 6.04 -43.36
C LEU A 74 -21.19 5.21 -42.57
N ALA A 75 -20.38 4.41 -43.25
CA ALA A 75 -19.34 3.61 -42.61
C ALA A 75 -18.34 4.47 -41.84
N ALA A 76 -17.91 5.61 -42.40
CA ALA A 76 -16.97 6.51 -41.74
C ALA A 76 -17.58 7.12 -40.45
N VAL A 77 -18.84 7.59 -40.53
CA VAL A 77 -19.53 8.21 -39.38
C VAL A 77 -19.81 7.17 -38.30
N VAL A 78 -20.38 6.01 -38.65
CA VAL A 78 -20.70 4.94 -37.69
C VAL A 78 -19.44 4.41 -37.01
N ASN A 79 -18.35 4.17 -37.76
CA ASN A 79 -17.08 3.75 -37.14
C ASN A 79 -16.51 4.81 -36.19
N ASN A 80 -16.71 6.10 -36.47
CA ASN A 80 -16.32 7.16 -35.57
C ASN A 80 -17.15 7.16 -34.27
N GLU A 81 -18.47 7.00 -34.37
CA GLU A 81 -19.34 6.88 -33.19
C GLU A 81 -18.98 5.65 -32.34
N LEU A 82 -18.73 4.49 -32.96
CA LEU A 82 -18.27 3.28 -32.26
C LEU A 82 -16.93 3.50 -31.55
N ARG A 83 -15.99 4.23 -32.18
CA ARG A 83 -14.72 4.60 -31.54
C ARG A 83 -14.91 5.55 -30.36
N ILE A 84 -15.79 6.53 -30.49
CA ILE A 84 -16.12 7.46 -29.39
C ILE A 84 -16.75 6.70 -28.24
N PHE A 85 -17.69 5.79 -28.52
CA PHE A 85 -18.32 4.92 -27.54
C PHE A 85 -17.28 4.07 -26.81
N ASN A 86 -16.39 3.36 -27.53
CA ASN A 86 -15.32 2.59 -26.90
C ASN A 86 -14.44 3.45 -26.00
N ARG A 87 -14.09 4.68 -26.37
CA ARG A 87 -13.27 5.57 -25.51
C ARG A 87 -13.96 5.97 -24.21
N LYS A 88 -15.30 6.02 -24.20
CA LYS A 88 -16.07 6.31 -22.99
C LYS A 88 -16.09 5.09 -22.08
N GLU A 89 -16.40 3.92 -22.64
CA GLU A 89 -16.52 2.67 -21.90
C GLU A 89 -15.17 2.08 -21.47
N GLU A 90 -14.08 2.34 -22.19
CA GLU A 90 -12.73 1.85 -21.85
C GLU A 90 -12.24 2.33 -20.48
N LYS A 91 -12.76 3.46 -19.98
CA LYS A 91 -12.51 3.91 -18.60
C LYS A 91 -13.06 2.96 -17.54
N HIS A 92 -14.03 2.12 -17.91
CA HIS A 92 -14.71 1.16 -17.04
C HIS A 92 -14.28 -0.29 -17.33
N LEU A 93 -13.45 -0.55 -18.34
CA LEU A 93 -13.03 -1.92 -18.72
C LEU A 93 -11.79 -2.42 -17.95
N ASP A 94 -11.07 -1.55 -17.25
CA ASP A 94 -9.86 -1.92 -16.47
C ASP A 94 -10.15 -2.17 -14.99
N VAL A 95 -11.42 -2.40 -14.63
CA VAL A 95 -11.81 -2.72 -13.26
C VAL A 95 -12.36 -4.14 -13.20
N ASP A 96 -11.84 -4.92 -12.27
CA ASP A 96 -12.40 -6.22 -11.93
C ASP A 96 -13.52 -6.05 -10.92
N SER A 97 -14.56 -6.88 -11.04
CA SER A 97 -15.60 -6.95 -10.03
C SER A 97 -15.01 -7.47 -8.71
N LEU A 98 -15.41 -6.82 -7.61
CA LEU A 98 -15.09 -7.28 -6.27
C LEU A 98 -15.71 -8.66 -5.96
N ASP A 99 -16.84 -8.98 -6.60
CA ASP A 99 -17.53 -10.27 -6.49
C ASP A 99 -16.94 -11.33 -7.44
N LYS A 100 -15.91 -11.00 -8.22
CA LYS A 100 -15.28 -11.94 -9.15
C LYS A 100 -14.74 -13.14 -8.35
N PRO A 101 -15.17 -14.37 -8.68
CA PRO A 101 -14.73 -15.55 -7.96
C PRO A 101 -13.26 -15.84 -8.25
N ILE A 102 -12.55 -16.26 -7.21
CA ILE A 102 -11.17 -16.71 -7.28
C ILE A 102 -11.21 -18.23 -7.38
N LEU A 103 -10.86 -18.75 -8.55
CA LEU A 103 -10.82 -20.20 -8.78
C LEU A 103 -9.64 -20.81 -8.02
N ASN A 104 -9.89 -21.34 -6.83
CA ASN A 104 -8.94 -22.21 -6.14
C ASN A 104 -9.04 -23.63 -6.73
N GLN A 105 -7.97 -24.09 -7.39
CA GLN A 105 -7.91 -25.41 -8.04
C GLN A 105 -7.89 -26.60 -7.07
N LYS A 106 -7.94 -26.38 -5.75
CA LYS A 106 -7.90 -27.46 -4.76
C LYS A 106 -8.81 -27.17 -3.57
N GLN A 107 -9.77 -28.09 -3.44
CA GLN A 107 -10.64 -28.36 -2.29
C GLN A 107 -11.87 -27.48 -2.09
N ASP A 108 -12.93 -28.21 -1.74
CA ASP A 108 -14.32 -27.80 -1.65
C ASP A 108 -14.56 -26.65 -0.67
N ASN A 109 -15.61 -25.88 -1.00
CA ASN A 109 -16.37 -24.99 -0.12
C ASN A 109 -15.66 -23.72 0.35
N GLU A 110 -15.54 -22.76 -0.56
CA GLU A 110 -16.18 -21.44 -0.46
C GLU A 110 -15.85 -20.67 -1.75
N ASN A 111 -16.86 -20.05 -2.38
CA ASN A 111 -16.64 -19.18 -3.53
C ASN A 111 -15.97 -17.89 -3.04
N LEU A 112 -14.67 -17.96 -2.77
CA LEU A 112 -13.85 -16.81 -2.41
C LEU A 112 -13.93 -15.80 -3.54
N SER A 113 -14.24 -14.56 -3.19
CA SER A 113 -14.33 -13.44 -4.11
C SER A 113 -13.13 -12.51 -3.94
N LEU A 114 -12.93 -11.59 -4.90
CA LEU A 114 -11.81 -10.64 -4.83
C LEU A 114 -11.89 -9.75 -3.58
N ILE A 115 -13.10 -9.38 -3.13
CA ILE A 115 -13.29 -8.57 -1.93
C ILE A 115 -12.78 -9.25 -0.65
N ASP A 116 -12.84 -10.58 -0.59
CA ASP A 116 -12.39 -11.35 0.58
C ASP A 116 -10.87 -11.30 0.76
N LEU A 117 -10.11 -11.00 -0.31
CA LEU A 117 -8.65 -10.86 -0.24
C LEU A 117 -8.19 -9.43 0.07
N ILE A 118 -9.08 -8.44 -0.03
CA ILE A 118 -8.70 -7.04 0.15
C ILE A 118 -8.76 -6.70 1.63
N SER A 119 -7.60 -6.56 2.25
CA SER A 119 -7.49 -6.10 3.64
C SER A 119 -7.81 -4.60 3.74
N ASP A 120 -8.62 -4.22 4.73
CA ASP A 120 -8.76 -2.82 5.15
C ASP A 120 -7.42 -2.33 5.74
N LYS A 121 -7.04 -1.08 5.42
CA LYS A 121 -5.88 -0.42 6.05
C LYS A 121 -6.17 0.00 7.49
N THR A 122 -7.44 0.02 7.87
CA THR A 122 -7.89 0.41 9.20
C THR A 122 -7.67 -0.72 10.19
N ASN A 123 -6.71 -0.57 11.09
CA ASN A 123 -6.58 -1.46 12.22
C ASN A 123 -7.57 -1.05 13.32
N TYR A 124 -8.69 -1.78 13.43
CA TYR A 124 -9.71 -1.53 14.45
C TYR A 124 -9.19 -1.76 15.89
N GLU A 125 -8.21 -2.64 16.06
CA GLU A 125 -7.56 -2.86 17.36
C GLU A 125 -6.76 -1.62 17.78
N ASP A 126 -5.93 -1.09 16.89
CA ASP A 126 -5.17 0.15 17.14
C ASP A 126 -6.10 1.33 17.42
N ARG A 127 -7.21 1.44 16.67
CA ARG A 127 -8.21 2.48 16.91
C ARG A 127 -8.89 2.33 18.27
N SER A 128 -9.16 1.09 18.68
CA SER A 128 -9.75 0.81 19.99
C SER A 128 -8.79 1.14 21.12
N ILE A 129 -7.52 0.74 20.98
CA ILE A 129 -6.44 1.09 21.91
C ILE A 129 -6.32 2.62 22.00
N PHE A 130 -6.26 3.32 20.87
CA PHE A 130 -6.19 4.77 20.83
C PHE A 130 -7.36 5.43 21.57
N ASN A 131 -8.60 4.95 21.36
CA ASN A 131 -9.78 5.49 22.03
C ASN A 131 -9.72 5.28 23.55
N VAL A 132 -9.24 4.13 24.01
CA VAL A 132 -9.04 3.86 25.44
C VAL A 132 -7.97 4.80 26.01
N THR A 133 -6.82 4.92 25.34
CA THR A 133 -5.76 5.86 25.71
C THR A 133 -6.26 7.30 25.81
N CYS A 134 -7.10 7.74 24.87
CA CYS A 134 -7.71 9.08 24.92
C CYS A 134 -8.59 9.26 26.15
N LYS A 135 -9.39 8.26 26.54
CA LYS A 135 -10.23 8.31 27.75
C LYS A 135 -9.37 8.38 29.02
N GLU A 136 -8.31 7.58 29.09
CA GLU A 136 -7.38 7.58 30.21
C GLU A 136 -6.66 8.93 30.35
N ILE A 137 -6.17 9.49 29.25
CA ILE A 137 -5.55 10.83 29.21
C ILE A 137 -6.55 11.91 29.62
N ALA A 138 -7.80 11.83 29.15
CA ALA A 138 -8.86 12.77 29.55
C ALA A 138 -9.08 12.75 31.06
N ALA A 139 -9.17 11.57 31.67
CA ALA A 139 -9.29 11.43 33.13
C ALA A 139 -8.07 12.00 33.88
N ILE A 140 -6.86 11.87 33.35
CA ILE A 140 -5.66 12.48 33.94
C ILE A 140 -5.72 14.01 33.86
N ILE A 141 -6.19 14.57 32.74
CA ILE A 141 -6.36 16.01 32.56
C ILE A 141 -7.44 16.53 33.53
N GLU A 142 -8.52 15.79 33.74
CA GLU A 142 -9.55 16.12 34.74
C GLU A 142 -9.02 16.20 36.18
N ASN A 143 -7.90 15.54 36.47
CA ASN A 143 -7.23 15.60 37.77
C ASN A 143 -6.12 16.67 37.86
N LEU A 144 -5.94 17.50 36.83
CA LEU A 144 -5.06 18.67 36.91
C LEU A 144 -5.74 19.82 37.68
N ASN A 145 -4.96 20.82 38.07
CA ASN A 145 -5.56 22.03 38.65
C ASN A 145 -6.34 22.81 37.57
N GLU A 146 -7.35 23.59 37.97
CA GLU A 146 -8.23 24.33 37.06
C GLU A 146 -7.48 25.28 36.12
N ARG A 147 -6.36 25.85 36.59
CA ARG A 147 -5.52 26.75 35.80
C ARG A 147 -4.83 26.00 34.66
N ASP A 148 -4.23 24.85 34.95
CA ASP A 148 -3.51 24.02 33.99
C ASP A 148 -4.48 23.42 32.97
N LYS A 149 -5.67 22.97 33.41
CA LYS A 149 -6.76 22.55 32.51
C LYS A 149 -7.15 23.67 31.54
N LYS A 150 -7.36 24.89 32.05
CA LYS A 150 -7.70 26.05 31.22
C LYS A 150 -6.60 26.33 30.19
N ILE A 151 -5.34 26.32 30.60
CA ILE A 151 -4.19 26.52 29.70
C ILE A 151 -4.14 25.44 28.59
N ILE A 152 -4.37 24.16 28.93
CA ILE A 152 -4.42 23.06 27.94
C ILE A 152 -5.58 23.29 26.96
N LYS A 153 -6.78 23.59 27.48
CA LYS A 153 -7.98 23.79 26.66
C LYS A 153 -7.77 24.92 25.65
N GLU A 154 -7.29 26.06 26.14
CA GLU A 154 -7.08 27.24 25.29
C GLU A 154 -5.98 27.01 24.24
N PHE A 155 -4.91 26.28 24.59
CA PHE A 155 -3.79 26.05 23.68
C PHE A 155 -4.05 24.94 22.66
N TYR A 156 -4.51 23.76 23.10
CA TYR A 156 -4.64 22.57 22.24
C TYR A 156 -5.99 22.45 21.51
N PHE A 157 -7.05 23.05 22.04
CA PHE A 157 -8.40 22.93 21.46
C PHE A 157 -8.91 24.23 20.86
N ASN A 158 -8.59 25.38 21.47
CA ASN A 158 -9.02 26.69 20.96
C ASN A 158 -7.95 27.42 20.13
N ASN A 159 -6.79 26.81 19.90
CA ASN A 159 -5.69 27.35 19.08
C ASN A 159 -5.18 28.75 19.50
N LYS A 160 -5.28 29.12 20.79
CA LYS A 160 -4.75 30.41 21.27
C LYS A 160 -3.23 30.37 21.42
N THR A 161 -2.59 31.50 21.13
CA THR A 161 -1.14 31.63 21.35
C THR A 161 -0.80 31.77 22.84
N GLN A 162 0.42 31.42 23.23
CA GLN A 162 0.89 31.54 24.62
C GLN A 162 0.81 32.98 25.16
N LYS A 163 0.95 33.97 24.27
CA LYS A 163 0.81 35.39 24.61
C LYS A 163 -0.63 35.74 24.95
N GLN A 164 -1.58 35.36 24.09
CA GLN A 164 -3.01 35.58 24.31
C GLN A 164 -3.52 34.87 25.57
N ILE A 165 -3.06 33.63 25.81
CA ILE A 165 -3.40 32.88 27.04
C ILE A 165 -2.83 33.59 28.27
N GLY A 166 -1.61 34.13 28.17
CA GLY A 166 -0.99 34.92 29.24
C GLY A 166 -1.77 36.20 29.56
N GLU A 167 -2.21 36.93 28.53
CA GLU A 167 -3.04 38.13 28.66
C GLU A 167 -4.39 37.81 29.32
N GLU A 168 -5.03 36.70 28.94
CA GLU A 168 -6.33 36.28 29.49
C GLU A 168 -6.23 35.80 30.95
N ILE A 169 -5.17 35.09 31.32
CA ILE A 169 -4.99 34.50 32.66
C ILE A 169 -4.22 35.45 33.61
N GLY A 170 -3.69 36.57 33.10
CA GLY A 170 -2.89 37.53 33.88
C GLY A 170 -1.48 37.02 34.20
N LEU A 171 -0.89 36.20 33.34
CA LEU A 171 0.43 35.60 33.52
C LEU A 171 1.36 35.93 32.35
N LYS A 172 2.66 36.04 32.62
CA LYS A 172 3.65 36.26 31.56
C LYS A 172 3.69 35.07 30.60
N GLN A 173 3.86 35.32 29.31
CA GLN A 173 3.99 34.29 28.27
C GLN A 173 5.08 33.25 28.62
N SER A 174 6.20 33.66 29.22
CA SER A 174 7.28 32.77 29.66
C SER A 174 6.82 31.74 30.71
N TYR A 175 5.87 32.10 31.57
CA TYR A 175 5.28 31.20 32.56
C TYR A 175 4.34 30.18 31.90
N ILE A 176 3.50 30.62 30.96
CA ILE A 176 2.65 29.72 30.15
C ILE A 176 3.49 28.71 29.36
N SER A 177 4.62 29.16 28.78
CA SER A 177 5.57 28.29 28.09
C SER A 177 6.14 27.18 28.98
N ARG A 178 6.50 27.51 30.24
CA ARG A 178 6.99 26.52 31.21
C ARG A 178 5.92 25.50 31.58
N ILE A 179 4.68 25.95 31.76
CA ILE A 179 3.54 25.08 32.04
C ILE A 179 3.27 24.11 30.88
N LEU A 180 3.18 24.61 29.65
CA LEU A 180 2.94 23.77 28.46
C LEU A 180 4.06 22.77 28.20
N LYS A 181 5.29 23.03 28.66
CA LYS A 181 6.38 22.04 28.64
C LYS A 181 6.27 21.02 29.79
N LYS A 182 5.74 21.41 30.95
CA LYS A 182 5.63 20.55 32.15
C LYS A 182 4.44 19.60 32.07
N ILE A 183 3.29 20.08 31.60
CA ILE A 183 2.03 19.35 31.61
C ILE A 183 2.11 18.03 30.82
N PRO A 184 2.60 17.99 29.56
CA PRO A 184 2.67 16.74 28.80
C PRO A 184 3.52 15.68 29.49
N ASN A 185 4.63 16.08 30.10
CA ASN A 185 5.48 15.17 30.89
C ASN A 185 4.76 14.67 32.15
N THR A 186 3.96 15.52 32.79
CA THR A 186 3.14 15.15 33.95
C THR A 186 2.05 14.15 33.56
N ILE A 187 1.37 14.39 32.45
CA ILE A 187 0.35 13.47 31.89
C ILE A 187 1.02 12.14 31.52
N LYS A 188 2.16 12.17 30.84
CA LYS A 188 2.93 10.99 30.47
C LYS A 188 3.35 10.18 31.70
N ASN A 189 3.90 10.80 32.74
CA ASN A 189 4.31 10.10 33.96
C ASN A 189 3.12 9.49 34.71
N LYS A 190 1.97 10.19 34.74
CA LYS A 190 0.74 9.66 35.33
C LYS A 190 0.14 8.52 34.49
N TYR A 191 0.27 8.59 33.17
CA TYR A 191 -0.18 7.56 32.23
C TYR A 191 0.70 6.30 32.28
N GLU A 192 2.03 6.46 32.36
CA GLU A 192 3.01 5.37 32.45
C GLU A 192 3.14 4.80 33.88
N GLY A 193 2.66 5.54 34.90
CA GLY A 193 2.41 5.07 36.26
C GLY A 193 3.60 5.11 37.22
N GLU A 194 3.72 6.19 38.00
CA GLU A 194 3.94 6.06 39.45
C GLU A 194 2.58 5.78 40.12
N ASN A 195 2.12 4.53 40.01
CA ASN A 195 1.24 3.82 40.95
C ASN A 195 1.04 2.39 40.42
N GLU A 196 1.63 1.45 41.15
CA GLU A 196 1.10 0.11 41.45
C GLU A 196 0.07 -0.47 40.46
N MET A 197 0.56 -1.04 39.36
CA MET A 197 -0.07 -2.25 38.85
C MET A 197 0.30 -3.39 39.81
N PHE A 198 -0.63 -3.77 40.68
CA PHE A 198 -0.61 -5.11 41.27
C PHE A 198 -0.61 -6.13 40.13
N THR A 199 0.55 -6.67 39.77
CA THR A 199 0.66 -8.05 39.30
C THR A 199 1.89 -8.72 39.93
N LYS A 200 1.79 -8.90 41.25
CA LYS A 200 2.65 -9.74 42.11
C LYS A 200 4.10 -9.28 42.20
N GLU A 201 4.75 -9.59 43.32
CA GLU A 201 6.21 -9.65 43.35
C GLU A 201 6.68 -10.43 42.11
N PRO A 202 7.71 -9.94 41.40
CA PRO A 202 8.18 -10.62 40.21
C PRO A 202 8.51 -12.07 40.60
N LYS A 203 7.81 -13.03 39.99
CA LYS A 203 7.98 -14.47 40.26
C LYS A 203 9.43 -14.94 40.09
N ILE A 204 10.24 -14.14 39.39
CA ILE A 204 11.68 -14.30 39.27
C ILE A 204 12.39 -13.00 39.64
N THR A 205 13.38 -13.08 40.53
CA THR A 205 14.19 -11.91 40.91
C THR A 205 15.15 -11.52 39.78
N LYS A 206 15.62 -10.27 39.80
CA LYS A 206 16.64 -9.78 38.85
C LYS A 206 17.90 -10.65 38.86
N GLU A 207 18.32 -11.12 40.03
CA GLU A 207 19.52 -11.96 40.21
C GLU A 207 19.34 -13.35 39.60
N GLN A 208 18.18 -13.98 39.84
CA GLN A 208 17.83 -15.27 39.26
C GLN A 208 17.78 -15.19 37.74
N LEU A 209 17.07 -14.19 37.19
CA LEU A 209 16.98 -14.04 35.73
C LEU A 209 18.33 -13.69 35.09
N MET A 210 19.20 -12.94 35.78
CA MET A 210 20.54 -12.63 35.31
C MET A 210 21.46 -13.85 35.33
N LYS A 211 21.32 -14.75 36.31
CA LYS A 211 22.05 -16.03 36.37
C LYS A 211 21.66 -16.95 35.23
N GLU A 212 20.36 -17.11 34.98
CA GLU A 212 19.86 -17.93 33.87
C GLU A 212 20.25 -17.36 32.51
N ALA A 213 20.13 -16.03 32.32
CA ALA A 213 20.52 -15.38 31.08
C ALA A 213 22.03 -15.44 30.80
N LYS A 214 22.88 -15.53 31.84
CA LYS A 214 24.32 -15.79 31.69
C LYS A 214 24.62 -17.25 31.32
N MET A 215 23.84 -18.20 31.84
CA MET A 215 24.07 -19.64 31.63
C MET A 215 23.51 -20.13 30.27
N LEU A 216 22.31 -19.70 29.90
CA LEU A 216 21.57 -20.17 28.72
C LEU A 216 21.62 -19.16 27.55
N GLY A 217 22.00 -17.91 27.81
CA GLY A 217 21.95 -16.82 26.84
C GLY A 217 20.58 -16.13 26.77
N ILE A 218 20.38 -15.32 25.72
CA ILE A 218 19.18 -14.48 25.51
C ILE A 218 18.44 -14.78 24.20
N GLY A 219 18.76 -15.91 23.56
CA GLY A 219 18.13 -16.38 22.33
C GLY A 219 16.74 -16.97 22.57
N LYS A 220 16.03 -17.29 21.48
CA LYS A 220 14.66 -17.84 21.53
C LYS A 220 14.60 -19.12 22.37
N GLU A 221 15.56 -20.02 22.20
CA GLU A 221 15.68 -21.28 22.95
C GLU A 221 15.87 -21.07 24.46
N ALA A 222 16.67 -20.06 24.84
CA ALA A 222 16.90 -19.72 26.23
C ALA A 222 15.64 -19.14 26.90
N ILE A 223 14.88 -18.32 26.18
CA ILE A 223 13.61 -17.76 26.68
C ILE A 223 12.58 -18.88 26.91
N VAL A 224 12.51 -19.87 26.01
CA VAL A 224 11.65 -21.05 26.16
C VAL A 224 12.08 -21.90 27.36
N ALA A 225 13.38 -22.09 27.57
CA ALA A 225 13.90 -22.85 28.72
C ALA A 225 13.59 -22.16 30.07
N ILE A 226 13.79 -20.83 30.15
CA ILE A 226 13.45 -20.04 31.35
C ILE A 226 11.92 -20.04 31.57
N SER A 227 11.13 -20.01 30.50
CA SER A 227 9.67 -20.10 30.53
C SER A 227 9.19 -21.40 31.19
N ARG A 228 9.74 -22.53 30.76
CA ARG A 228 9.42 -23.85 31.33
C ARG A 228 9.88 -23.98 32.78
N LYS A 229 11.07 -23.47 33.11
CA LYS A 229 11.66 -23.59 34.46
C LYS A 229 10.88 -22.82 35.53
N TYR A 230 10.36 -21.63 35.20
CA TYR A 230 9.67 -20.76 36.16
C TYR A 230 8.14 -20.73 35.98
N GLY A 231 7.59 -21.49 35.02
CA GLY A 231 6.15 -21.53 34.75
C GLY A 231 5.59 -20.18 34.31
N LEU A 232 6.32 -19.46 33.45
CA LEU A 232 5.98 -18.11 32.97
C LEU A 232 5.79 -18.11 31.45
N ALA A 233 4.91 -17.26 30.92
CA ALA A 233 4.81 -17.07 29.48
C ALA A 233 6.10 -16.45 28.90
N GLU A 234 6.45 -16.81 27.67
CA GLU A 234 7.64 -16.27 26.97
C GLU A 234 7.60 -14.74 26.84
N SER A 235 6.40 -14.17 26.67
CA SER A 235 6.15 -12.73 26.66
C SER A 235 6.49 -12.07 28.01
N THR A 236 6.13 -12.72 29.13
CA THR A 236 6.47 -12.25 30.49
C THR A 236 7.97 -12.23 30.73
N ILE A 237 8.71 -13.25 30.25
CA ILE A 237 10.17 -13.28 30.37
C ILE A 237 10.82 -12.21 29.51
N ASN A 238 10.33 -12.01 28.28
CA ASN A 238 10.80 -10.92 27.43
C ASN A 238 10.56 -9.55 28.07
N SER A 239 9.42 -9.37 28.75
CA SER A 239 9.12 -8.16 29.53
C SER A 239 10.10 -7.98 30.69
N TYR A 240 10.39 -9.02 31.48
CA TYR A 240 11.35 -8.95 32.59
C TYR A 240 12.80 -8.70 32.12
N LEU A 241 13.23 -9.31 31.02
CA LEU A 241 14.55 -9.07 30.42
C LEU A 241 14.73 -7.62 29.95
N ARG A 242 13.66 -6.99 29.43
CA ARG A 242 13.63 -5.56 29.09
C ARG A 242 13.63 -4.69 30.34
N ARG A 243 12.73 -4.97 31.29
CA ARG A 243 12.58 -4.25 32.57
C ARG A 243 13.90 -4.16 33.35
N TYR A 244 14.68 -5.24 33.40
CA TYR A 244 15.95 -5.27 34.13
C TYR A 244 17.17 -4.85 33.29
N GLY A 245 17.00 -4.49 32.01
CA GLY A 245 18.09 -4.06 31.12
C GLY A 245 19.11 -5.16 30.82
N ILE A 246 18.74 -6.43 30.93
CA ILE A 246 19.66 -7.57 30.83
C ILE A 246 20.12 -7.81 29.38
N LYS A 247 19.22 -7.61 28.39
CA LYS A 247 19.56 -7.76 26.96
C LYS A 247 20.71 -6.84 26.52
N ASN A 248 20.75 -5.61 27.02
CA ASN A 248 21.77 -4.63 26.66
C ASN A 248 23.13 -4.96 27.32
N LYS A 249 23.12 -5.46 28.56
CA LYS A 249 24.35 -5.84 29.27
C LYS A 249 25.04 -7.07 28.69
N LEU A 250 24.30 -8.11 28.29
CA LEU A 250 24.88 -9.34 27.72
C LEU A 250 25.41 -9.17 26.29
N ASN A 251 24.80 -8.31 25.47
CA ASN A 251 25.32 -7.98 24.14
C ASN A 251 26.68 -7.27 24.20
N ASN A 252 26.90 -6.44 25.24
CA ASN A 252 28.19 -5.78 25.49
C ASN A 252 29.26 -6.76 26.03
N ILE A 253 28.88 -7.83 26.73
CA ILE A 253 29.80 -8.85 27.23
C ILE A 253 30.25 -9.80 26.11
N LYS A 254 29.33 -10.25 25.26
CA LYS A 254 29.69 -11.12 24.10
C LYS A 254 30.68 -10.44 23.16
N SER A 255 30.52 -9.13 22.92
CA SER A 255 31.44 -8.35 22.08
C SER A 255 32.80 -8.06 22.73
N ALA A 256 32.91 -8.18 24.07
CA ALA A 256 34.18 -8.15 24.78
C ALA A 256 34.87 -9.53 24.81
N GLU A 257 34.11 -10.63 24.93
CA GLU A 257 34.64 -12.01 24.91
C GLU A 257 35.14 -12.44 23.53
N THR A 258 34.51 -11.99 22.44
CA THR A 258 34.97 -12.34 21.07
C THR A 258 36.35 -11.73 20.73
N ARG A 259 36.79 -10.69 21.46
CA ARG A 259 38.10 -10.06 21.28
C ARG A 259 39.25 -10.77 22.00
N ASN A 260 38.95 -11.59 23.01
CA ASN A 260 39.99 -12.25 23.83
C ASN A 260 40.22 -13.73 23.49
N SER A 261 39.34 -14.37 22.71
CA SER A 261 39.42 -15.82 22.41
C SER A 261 40.03 -16.17 21.03
N SER A 262 40.44 -15.19 20.23
CA SER A 262 40.95 -15.40 18.86
C SER A 262 42.48 -15.39 18.73
N ASN A 263 43.22 -15.49 19.85
CA ASN A 263 44.67 -15.68 19.88
C ASN A 263 45.05 -16.99 20.58
N LYS A 264 44.78 -18.12 19.91
CA LYS A 264 45.48 -19.42 19.99
C LYS A 264 44.51 -20.53 19.55
N GLU A 265 44.58 -20.90 18.28
CA GLU A 265 44.92 -22.26 17.84
C GLU A 265 44.62 -22.41 16.34
N ASN A 266 45.70 -22.69 15.63
CA ASN A 266 45.74 -22.97 14.20
C ASN A 266 45.41 -24.44 13.92
N ASN A 267 44.89 -24.67 12.71
CA ASN A 267 45.08 -25.82 11.85
C ASN A 267 44.34 -27.14 12.15
N LYS A 268 43.38 -27.47 11.27
CA LYS A 268 43.58 -28.44 10.17
C LYS A 268 42.33 -28.57 9.29
N GLY A 269 42.54 -28.60 7.97
CA GLY A 269 41.52 -29.01 6.98
C GLY A 269 41.41 -28.10 5.76
N ILE A 270 42.39 -28.17 4.86
CA ILE A 270 42.49 -27.41 3.58
C ILE A 270 41.74 -28.15 2.47
N LYS A 271 41.08 -27.40 1.56
CA LYS A 271 41.20 -27.47 0.07
C LYS A 271 40.17 -26.52 -0.56
N GLU A 272 40.58 -25.30 -0.89
CA GLU A 272 41.01 -24.83 -2.22
C GLU A 272 39.88 -24.68 -3.25
N ALA A 273 39.44 -23.44 -3.49
CA ALA A 273 39.42 -22.86 -4.83
C ALA A 273 39.19 -21.32 -4.81
N SER A 274 40.18 -20.63 -5.40
CA SER A 274 40.16 -19.30 -6.03
C SER A 274 40.02 -18.00 -5.21
N LYS A 275 40.97 -17.10 -5.50
CA LYS A 275 41.11 -15.70 -5.06
C LYS A 275 40.20 -14.76 -5.89
N PRO A 276 40.06 -13.48 -5.51
CA PRO A 276 38.78 -12.78 -5.35
C PRO A 276 38.30 -12.08 -6.63
N ASN A 277 37.00 -12.16 -6.93
CA ASN A 277 36.38 -11.23 -7.87
C ASN A 277 35.64 -10.13 -7.12
N LYS A 278 36.32 -8.98 -7.12
CA LYS A 278 35.96 -7.64 -6.67
C LYS A 278 34.49 -7.27 -6.96
N ILE A 279 33.71 -7.08 -5.90
CA ILE A 279 32.89 -5.86 -5.75
C ILE A 279 33.00 -5.41 -4.29
N LEU A 280 34.02 -4.61 -3.97
CA LEU A 280 34.25 -4.07 -2.62
C LEU A 280 33.26 -2.96 -2.21
N GLN A 281 32.29 -2.59 -3.06
CA GLN A 281 31.35 -1.51 -2.78
C GLN A 281 29.91 -1.87 -3.18
N PRO A 282 28.92 -1.72 -2.27
CA PRO A 282 27.52 -1.97 -2.58
C PRO A 282 27.05 -1.13 -3.78
N LEU A 283 26.51 -1.78 -4.80
CA LEU A 283 25.91 -1.09 -5.93
C LEU A 283 24.47 -0.71 -5.56
N VAL A 284 24.18 0.59 -5.53
CA VAL A 284 22.84 1.13 -5.25
C VAL A 284 22.27 1.75 -6.53
N LEU A 285 21.12 1.26 -6.96
CA LEU A 285 20.36 1.76 -8.12
C LEU A 285 19.00 2.26 -7.65
N ARG A 286 18.62 3.48 -8.03
CA ARG A 286 17.33 4.09 -7.66
C ARG A 286 16.45 4.25 -8.89
N GLY A 287 15.31 3.56 -8.89
CA GLY A 287 14.22 3.81 -9.83
C GLY A 287 13.22 4.82 -9.27
N LYS A 288 12.18 5.18 -10.06
CA LYS A 288 11.12 6.13 -9.62
C LYS A 288 10.29 5.64 -8.43
N VAL A 289 10.22 4.33 -8.20
CA VAL A 289 9.35 3.70 -7.18
C VAL A 289 10.12 2.86 -6.17
N MET A 290 11.30 2.32 -6.52
CA MET A 290 12.07 1.42 -5.64
C MET A 290 13.58 1.72 -5.66
N GLU A 291 14.24 1.41 -4.54
CA GLU A 291 15.70 1.44 -4.37
C GLU A 291 16.23 0.00 -4.30
N TYR A 292 17.21 -0.30 -5.15
CA TYR A 292 17.83 -1.60 -5.29
C TYR A 292 19.26 -1.54 -4.75
N ARG A 293 19.65 -2.47 -3.88
CA ARG A 293 21.02 -2.59 -3.39
C ARG A 293 21.52 -4.03 -3.56
N VAL A 294 22.66 -4.17 -4.20
CA VAL A 294 23.32 -5.45 -4.47
C VAL A 294 24.63 -5.52 -3.69
N GLN A 295 24.84 -6.62 -2.95
CA GLN A 295 26.08 -6.91 -2.21
C GLN A 295 26.40 -8.41 -2.27
N GLU A 296 27.55 -8.76 -2.85
CA GLU A 296 28.17 -10.11 -2.92
C GLU A 296 27.21 -11.27 -3.23
N ASN A 297 26.40 -11.75 -2.28
CA ASN A 297 25.39 -12.81 -2.46
C ASN A 297 23.96 -12.40 -2.08
N SER A 298 23.68 -11.10 -1.99
CA SER A 298 22.42 -10.57 -1.47
C SER A 298 21.91 -9.40 -2.32
N PHE A 299 20.61 -9.47 -2.61
CA PHE A 299 19.87 -8.44 -3.31
C PHE A 299 18.77 -7.92 -2.40
N SER A 300 18.74 -6.61 -2.17
CA SER A 300 17.72 -5.96 -1.34
C SER A 300 16.95 -4.94 -2.17
N ILE A 301 15.62 -5.07 -2.14
CA ILE A 301 14.69 -4.13 -2.77
C ILE A 301 13.96 -3.38 -1.67
N LYS A 302 13.99 -2.05 -1.74
CA LYS A 302 13.29 -1.17 -0.81
C LYS A 302 12.19 -0.39 -1.53
N ASN A 303 10.95 -0.57 -1.07
CA ASN A 303 9.77 0.17 -1.48
C ASN A 303 9.23 1.01 -0.30
N ILE A 304 8.20 1.83 -0.54
CA ILE A 304 7.48 2.67 0.42
C ILE A 304 6.87 1.84 1.56
N THR A 305 6.58 0.56 1.33
CA THR A 305 5.93 -0.36 2.27
C THR A 305 6.90 -1.27 3.05
N GLY A 306 8.19 -1.32 2.71
CA GLY A 306 9.15 -2.20 3.37
C GLY A 306 10.39 -2.57 2.54
N THR A 307 11.29 -3.37 3.13
CA THR A 307 12.50 -3.88 2.46
C THR A 307 12.45 -5.40 2.34
N THR A 308 12.56 -5.92 1.12
CA THR A 308 12.62 -7.36 0.84
C THR A 308 14.05 -7.75 0.48
N ASN A 309 14.59 -8.77 1.15
CA ASN A 309 15.94 -9.29 0.89
C ASN A 309 15.84 -10.68 0.24
N LEU A 310 16.51 -10.86 -0.88
CA LEU A 310 16.64 -12.12 -1.61
C LEU A 310 18.12 -12.55 -1.63
N VAL A 311 18.37 -13.83 -1.39
CA VAL A 311 19.69 -14.44 -1.52
C VAL A 311 19.76 -15.05 -2.91
N LEU A 312 20.74 -14.62 -3.72
CA LEU A 312 20.92 -15.10 -5.10
C LEU A 312 22.20 -15.94 -5.20
N ASN A 313 22.21 -16.92 -6.10
CA ASN A 313 23.42 -17.68 -6.40
C ASN A 313 24.41 -16.79 -7.18
N ALA A 314 25.72 -16.93 -6.91
CA ALA A 314 26.75 -16.03 -7.44
C ALA A 314 26.74 -15.87 -8.98
N ASN A 315 26.32 -16.90 -9.73
CA ASN A 315 26.26 -16.86 -11.19
C ASN A 315 25.06 -16.07 -11.74
N GLU A 316 24.00 -15.88 -10.95
CA GLU A 316 22.77 -15.17 -11.38
C GLU A 316 22.87 -13.65 -11.15
N ILE A 317 23.85 -13.23 -10.34
CA ILE A 317 24.02 -11.83 -9.93
C ILE A 317 24.60 -10.98 -11.06
N ASP A 318 25.54 -11.52 -11.84
CA ASP A 318 26.18 -10.77 -12.94
C ASP A 318 25.22 -10.50 -14.09
N ASP A 319 24.35 -11.45 -14.42
CA ASP A 319 23.31 -11.26 -15.44
C ASP A 319 22.24 -10.28 -14.97
N PHE A 320 21.86 -10.34 -13.69
CA PHE A 320 20.93 -9.39 -13.09
C PHE A 320 21.49 -7.97 -13.03
N ILE A 321 22.79 -7.80 -12.75
CA ILE A 321 23.48 -6.50 -12.79
C ILE A 321 23.51 -5.94 -14.23
N LYS A 322 23.68 -6.79 -15.25
CA LYS A 322 23.63 -6.35 -16.67
C LYS A 322 22.23 -5.87 -17.05
N GLU A 323 21.19 -6.62 -16.71
CA GLU A 323 19.80 -6.24 -16.98
C GLU A 323 19.42 -4.91 -16.30
N LEU A 324 19.82 -4.74 -15.02
CA LEU A 324 19.54 -3.49 -14.29
C LEU A 324 20.30 -2.28 -14.85
N LYS A 325 21.51 -2.47 -15.39
CA LYS A 325 22.25 -1.40 -16.07
C LYS A 325 21.61 -1.02 -17.41
N ALA A 326 21.15 -2.01 -18.19
CA ALA A 326 20.45 -1.77 -19.46
C ALA A 326 19.14 -0.98 -19.24
N LEU A 327 18.38 -1.30 -18.18
CA LEU A 327 17.17 -0.57 -17.81
C LEU A 327 17.44 0.89 -17.37
N LYS A 328 18.64 1.20 -16.88
CA LYS A 328 19.03 2.56 -16.50
C LYS A 328 19.35 3.44 -17.72
N GLU A 329 19.80 2.87 -18.83
CA GLU A 329 20.09 3.63 -20.06
C GLU A 329 18.83 3.95 -20.87
N VAL A 330 17.72 3.28 -20.59
CA VAL A 330 16.44 3.42 -21.31
C VAL A 330 15.45 4.36 -20.59
N MET A 331 15.74 4.80 -19.35
CA MET A 331 14.91 5.72 -18.55
C MET A 331 15.51 7.13 -18.43
#